data_AF-A0A1F7RMM1-F1
#
_entry.id   AF-A0A1F7RMM1-F1
#
_cell.length_a   1.000
_cell.length_b   1.000
_cell.length_c   1.000
_cell.angle_alpha   90.00
_cell.angle_beta   90.00
_cell.angle_gamma   90.00
#
_symmetry.space_group_name_H-M   'P 1'
#
loop_
_entity.id
_entity.type
_entity.pdbx_description
1 polymer ?
#
loop_
_entity_poly.entity_id
_entity_poly.type
_entity_poly.pdbx_seq_one_letter_code
_entity_poly.pdbx_strand_id
1 'polypeptide(L)'
;EAFNKDLNHTNNTISTVAVVKHSKASDKNGKIDKKIIRLMIDEGVKAVTNSKTAEEAWHKIFPEYLDHETIGIKVNSANYQLPTHPEFTYSLAESLSNSGYKENKILIWDCYEKNLSKSGYDINDNEFGYLCFGTSRWGAGYDESVKVKIPSANINLPLSRILTQHCDYIINAPVLKNATPSKESSLKAFAGVTLALKNAYGYIPLNDQFWQFKIFTAMENMKAMHAHNCNPQIAELNASPIISRKTKISICDAILGIYDGGPYGPPQWIENKIIISSDMVALDTCGLNIIEQKRKEKKLSPVV
;
A
#
# COMPACT_ATOMS: atom_id res chain seq x y z
N GLU A 1 48.25 -1.80 16.79
CA GLU A 1 48.04 -1.48 15.37
C GLU A 1 46.77 -0.67 15.23
N ALA A 2 46.86 0.46 14.54
CA ALA A 2 45.77 1.40 14.33
C ALA A 2 44.82 0.86 13.26
N PHE A 3 43.55 0.63 13.61
CA PHE A 3 42.51 0.49 12.60
C PHE A 3 41.87 1.86 12.36
N ASN A 4 42.35 2.50 11.30
CA ASN A 4 41.62 3.56 10.63
C ASN A 4 40.38 2.92 9.97
N LYS A 5 39.18 3.29 10.42
CA LYS A 5 37.92 2.99 9.71
C LYS A 5 37.23 4.31 9.34
N ASP A 6 37.97 5.20 8.71
CA ASP A 6 37.35 6.19 7.82
C ASP A 6 36.92 5.46 6.54
N LEU A 7 35.72 4.90 6.57
CA LEU A 7 34.91 4.74 5.37
C LEU A 7 33.86 5.85 5.38
N ASN A 8 34.35 7.08 5.16
CA ASN A 8 33.53 8.16 4.62
C ASN A 8 33.13 7.80 3.19
N HIS A 9 32.12 6.95 3.06
CA HIS A 9 31.31 6.84 1.85
C HIS A 9 29.85 7.08 2.22
N THR A 10 29.54 8.24 2.80
CA THR A 10 28.16 8.73 2.77
C THR A 10 27.95 9.45 1.45
N ASN A 11 27.90 8.71 0.34
CA ASN A 11 26.81 8.95 -0.59
C ASN A 11 25.56 8.62 0.22
N ASN A 12 25.10 9.57 1.06
CA ASN A 12 23.82 9.44 1.72
C ASN A 12 22.82 9.40 0.58
N THR A 13 22.46 8.20 0.14
CA THR A 13 21.29 7.97 -0.70
C THR A 13 20.10 8.31 0.19
N ILE A 14 19.77 9.60 0.23
CA ILE A 14 18.56 10.10 0.86
C ILE A 14 17.42 9.65 -0.07
N SER A 15 16.51 8.84 0.47
CA SER A 15 15.32 8.42 -0.26
C SER A 15 14.48 9.64 -0.63
N THR A 16 14.05 9.71 -1.89
CA THR A 16 13.23 10.82 -2.39
C THR A 16 11.76 10.53 -2.12
N VAL A 17 11.08 11.48 -1.47
CA VAL A 17 9.63 11.43 -1.21
C VAL A 17 8.98 12.68 -1.80
N ALA A 18 7.99 12.50 -2.67
CA ALA A 18 7.14 13.59 -3.13
C ALA A 18 5.84 13.62 -2.31
N VAL A 19 5.56 14.76 -1.68
CA VAL A 19 4.26 15.01 -1.02
C VAL A 19 3.52 16.05 -1.86
N VAL A 20 2.61 15.59 -2.70
CA VAL A 20 1.83 16.45 -3.59
C VAL A 20 0.55 16.87 -2.88
N LYS A 21 0.23 18.16 -2.89
CA LYS A 21 -0.98 18.71 -2.27
C LYS A 21 -1.76 19.54 -3.28
N HIS A 22 -3.07 19.37 -3.34
CA HIS A 22 -3.94 20.26 -4.10
C HIS A 22 -5.25 20.53 -3.33
N SER A 23 -5.57 21.79 -3.07
CA SER A 23 -6.73 22.16 -2.23
C SER A 23 -8.08 21.71 -2.79
N LYS A 24 -8.17 21.45 -4.10
CA LYS A 24 -9.36 20.93 -4.79
C LYS A 24 -9.33 19.43 -5.08
N ALA A 25 -8.42 18.68 -4.46
CA ALA A 25 -8.37 17.22 -4.61
C ALA A 25 -9.66 16.54 -4.13
N SER A 26 -10.30 17.12 -3.12
CA SER A 26 -11.68 16.83 -2.73
C SER A 26 -12.44 18.12 -2.45
N ASP A 27 -13.77 18.04 -2.45
CA ASP A 27 -14.63 19.09 -1.90
C ASP A 27 -14.68 19.06 -0.35
N LYS A 28 -15.45 19.97 0.24
CA LYS A 28 -15.63 20.08 1.71
C LYS A 28 -16.29 18.86 2.36
N ASN A 29 -16.95 18.01 1.58
CA ASN A 29 -17.59 16.77 2.03
C ASN A 29 -16.69 15.54 1.79
N GLY A 30 -15.49 15.74 1.26
CA GLY A 30 -14.56 14.66 0.92
C GLY A 30 -14.85 14.01 -0.43
N LYS A 31 -15.70 14.59 -1.28
CA LYS A 31 -15.92 14.08 -2.64
C LYS A 31 -14.69 14.35 -3.50
N ILE A 32 -14.07 13.29 -4.01
CA ILE A 32 -12.79 13.35 -4.72
C ILE A 32 -12.98 13.80 -6.18
N ASP A 33 -12.08 14.67 -6.65
CA ASP A 33 -12.01 15.09 -8.05
C ASP A 33 -10.94 14.29 -8.80
N LYS A 34 -11.38 13.32 -9.61
CA LYS A 34 -10.50 12.43 -10.41
C LYS A 34 -9.49 13.20 -11.27
N LYS A 35 -9.89 14.32 -11.88
CA LYS A 35 -8.99 15.08 -12.77
C LYS A 35 -7.85 15.71 -11.97
N ILE A 36 -8.15 16.24 -10.79
CA ILE A 36 -7.12 16.77 -9.90
C ILE A 36 -6.23 15.66 -9.36
N ILE A 37 -6.80 14.52 -8.95
CA ILE A 37 -6.01 13.38 -8.47
C ILE A 37 -5.06 12.88 -9.55
N ARG A 38 -5.53 12.78 -10.80
CA ARG A 38 -4.70 12.43 -11.93
C ARG A 38 -3.49 13.36 -12.09
N LEU A 39 -3.71 14.67 -12.07
CA LEU A 39 -2.62 15.65 -12.13
C LEU A 39 -1.65 15.51 -10.94
N MET A 40 -2.17 15.27 -9.73
CA MET A 40 -1.32 15.09 -8.55
C MET A 40 -0.44 13.83 -8.65
N ILE A 41 -0.97 12.74 -9.21
CA ILE A 41 -0.21 11.50 -9.46
C ILE A 41 0.90 11.79 -10.48
N ASP A 42 0.55 12.40 -11.61
CA ASP A 42 1.50 12.71 -12.69
C ASP A 42 2.63 13.64 -12.22
N GLU A 43 2.32 14.68 -11.44
CA GLU A 43 3.34 15.55 -10.83
C GLU A 43 4.21 14.82 -9.82
N GLY A 44 3.61 13.95 -8.99
CA GLY A 44 4.35 13.21 -7.97
C GLY A 44 5.32 12.19 -8.56
N VAL A 45 4.89 11.42 -9.59
CA VAL A 45 5.78 10.44 -10.24
C VAL A 45 6.90 11.14 -11.01
N LYS A 46 6.64 12.28 -11.65
CA LYS A 46 7.68 13.12 -12.25
C LYS A 46 8.69 13.61 -11.23
N ALA A 47 8.22 14.07 -10.07
CA ALA A 47 9.08 14.59 -9.02
C ALA A 47 10.04 13.52 -8.47
N VAL A 48 9.54 12.32 -8.14
CA VAL A 48 10.40 11.25 -7.58
C VAL A 48 11.35 10.62 -8.60
N THR A 49 11.03 10.69 -9.89
CA THR A 49 11.86 10.15 -10.98
C THR A 49 12.73 11.20 -11.67
N ASN A 50 12.61 12.47 -11.27
CA ASN A 50 13.21 13.62 -11.96
C ASN A 50 12.94 13.58 -13.48
N SER A 51 11.66 13.48 -13.84
CA SER A 51 11.19 13.36 -15.24
C SER A 51 10.34 14.55 -15.65
N LYS A 52 10.30 14.83 -16.95
CA LYS A 52 9.54 15.97 -17.50
C LYS A 52 8.09 15.60 -17.81
N THR A 53 7.84 14.34 -18.16
CA THR A 53 6.50 13.82 -18.49
C THR A 53 6.15 12.62 -17.61
N ALA A 54 4.85 12.33 -17.45
CA ALA A 54 4.39 11.13 -16.75
C ALA A 54 4.85 9.85 -17.45
N GLU A 55 4.84 9.84 -18.78
CA GLU A 55 5.34 8.74 -19.61
C GLU A 55 6.80 8.41 -19.31
N GLU A 56 7.69 9.42 -19.32
CA GLU A 56 9.10 9.25 -18.95
C GLU A 56 9.25 8.74 -17.51
N ALA A 57 8.44 9.24 -16.58
CA ALA A 57 8.45 8.79 -15.19
C ALA A 57 8.09 7.31 -15.07
N TRP A 58 7.01 6.86 -15.72
CA TRP A 58 6.59 5.47 -15.66
C TRP A 58 7.61 4.54 -16.32
N HIS A 59 8.20 4.93 -17.45
CA HIS A 59 9.29 4.17 -18.05
C HIS A 59 10.52 4.05 -17.14
N LYS A 60 10.85 5.07 -16.33
CA LYS A 60 11.92 4.95 -15.33
C LYS A 60 11.54 4.04 -14.16
N ILE A 61 10.26 3.97 -13.80
CA ILE A 61 9.76 3.08 -12.72
C ILE A 61 9.73 1.62 -13.20
N PHE A 62 9.39 1.39 -14.47
CA PHE A 62 9.31 0.07 -15.11
C PHE A 62 10.21 -0.01 -16.36
N PRO A 63 11.55 0.07 -16.20
CA PRO A 63 12.48 0.17 -17.33
C PRO A 63 12.57 -1.10 -18.17
N GLU A 64 12.18 -2.25 -17.60
CA GLU A 64 12.26 -3.57 -18.23
C GLU A 64 10.88 -4.09 -18.67
N TYR A 65 9.83 -3.26 -18.61
CA TYR A 65 8.47 -3.68 -18.89
C TYR A 65 8.30 -4.23 -20.31
N LEU A 66 7.65 -5.39 -20.39
CA LEU A 66 7.22 -6.00 -21.64
C LEU A 66 5.69 -6.00 -21.74
N ASP A 67 5.17 -5.81 -22.95
CA ASP A 67 3.74 -5.73 -23.30
C ASP A 67 2.83 -6.88 -22.79
N HIS A 68 3.42 -8.00 -22.37
CA HIS A 68 2.71 -9.16 -21.83
C HIS A 68 2.72 -9.22 -20.30
N GLU A 69 3.58 -8.43 -19.64
CA GLU A 69 3.73 -8.35 -18.20
C GLU A 69 2.61 -7.51 -17.58
N THR A 70 2.29 -7.83 -16.33
CA THR A 70 1.18 -7.21 -15.59
C THR A 70 1.71 -6.35 -14.44
N ILE A 71 1.20 -5.12 -14.35
CA ILE A 71 1.42 -4.21 -13.23
C ILE A 71 0.25 -4.33 -12.25
N GLY A 72 0.51 -4.85 -11.06
CA GLY A 72 -0.47 -4.91 -9.98
C GLY A 72 -0.51 -3.63 -9.15
N ILE A 73 -1.66 -2.99 -9.05
CA ILE A 73 -1.93 -1.93 -8.07
C ILE A 73 -2.53 -2.57 -6.81
N LYS A 74 -1.70 -2.74 -5.78
CA LYS A 74 -2.11 -3.31 -4.49
C LYS A 74 -2.80 -2.25 -3.63
N VAL A 75 -4.12 -2.23 -3.66
CA VAL A 75 -4.94 -1.29 -2.86
C VAL A 75 -5.17 -1.80 -1.44
N ASN A 76 -5.73 -0.95 -0.58
CA ASN A 76 -6.20 -1.30 0.76
C ASN A 76 -7.73 -1.15 0.84
N SER A 77 -8.45 -2.26 0.95
CA SER A 77 -9.91 -2.31 1.02
C SER A 77 -10.42 -2.90 2.35
N ALA A 78 -9.52 -3.30 3.26
CA ALA A 78 -9.87 -3.93 4.53
C ALA A 78 -10.88 -3.11 5.35
N ASN A 79 -10.73 -1.78 5.34
CA ASN A 79 -11.72 -0.84 5.86
C ASN A 79 -12.47 -0.18 4.67
N TYR A 80 -13.65 -0.71 4.32
CA TYR A 80 -14.46 -0.19 3.22
C TYR A 80 -15.04 1.22 3.47
N GLN A 81 -14.98 1.74 4.70
CA GLN A 81 -15.41 3.11 4.99
C GLN A 81 -14.34 4.15 4.64
N LEU A 82 -13.09 3.71 4.50
CA LEU A 82 -11.98 4.50 3.99
C LEU A 82 -11.02 3.58 3.24
N PRO A 83 -11.38 3.08 2.04
CA PRO A 83 -10.48 2.28 1.24
C PRO A 83 -9.42 3.18 0.59
N THR A 84 -8.45 2.60 -0.13
CA THR A 84 -7.81 3.35 -1.22
C THR A 84 -8.94 3.72 -2.16
N HIS A 85 -9.17 5.01 -2.40
CA HIS A 85 -10.39 5.43 -3.08
C HIS A 85 -10.38 4.94 -4.54
N PRO A 86 -11.49 4.41 -5.07
CA PRO A 86 -11.58 4.06 -6.49
C PRO A 86 -11.20 5.22 -7.40
N GLU A 87 -11.61 6.45 -7.07
CA GLU A 87 -11.25 7.66 -7.79
C GLU A 87 -9.74 7.86 -7.90
N PHE A 88 -9.01 7.58 -6.83
CA PHE A 88 -7.55 7.63 -6.81
C PHE A 88 -6.95 6.51 -7.65
N THR A 89 -7.37 5.27 -7.41
CA THR A 89 -6.81 4.09 -8.07
C THR A 89 -7.04 4.10 -9.58
N TYR A 90 -8.24 4.47 -10.04
CA TYR A 90 -8.51 4.57 -11.47
C TYR A 90 -7.79 5.75 -12.12
N SER A 91 -7.54 6.86 -11.39
CA SER A 91 -6.69 7.94 -11.89
C SER A 91 -5.22 7.50 -12.03
N LEU A 92 -4.74 6.62 -11.13
CA LEU A 92 -3.43 5.99 -11.24
C LEU A 92 -3.37 5.02 -12.43
N ALA A 93 -4.36 4.16 -12.59
CA ALA A 93 -4.45 3.23 -13.72
C ALA A 93 -4.50 3.96 -15.07
N GLU A 94 -5.25 5.07 -15.14
CA GLU A 94 -5.29 5.94 -16.32
C GLU A 94 -3.94 6.63 -16.56
N SER A 95 -3.16 6.90 -15.49
CA SER A 95 -1.80 7.42 -15.60
C SER A 95 -0.88 6.49 -16.36
N LEU A 96 -0.94 5.22 -16.00
CA LEU A 96 -0.26 4.15 -16.73
C LEU A 96 -0.81 4.01 -18.15
N SER A 97 -2.12 3.93 -18.36
CA SER A 97 -2.66 3.66 -19.70
C SER A 97 -2.36 4.75 -20.72
N ASN A 98 -2.49 6.03 -20.34
CA ASN A 98 -2.09 7.15 -21.20
C ASN A 98 -0.57 7.22 -21.45
N SER A 99 0.22 6.44 -20.70
CA SER A 99 1.67 6.33 -20.86
C SER A 99 2.07 5.04 -21.61
N GLY A 100 1.12 4.38 -22.28
CA GLY A 100 1.37 3.25 -23.17
C GLY A 100 1.19 1.87 -22.56
N TYR A 101 0.83 1.76 -21.27
CA TYR A 101 0.60 0.46 -20.63
C TYR A 101 -0.82 -0.06 -20.93
N LYS A 102 -0.96 -1.31 -21.34
CA LYS A 102 -2.27 -1.87 -21.73
C LYS A 102 -3.20 -1.97 -20.52
N GLU A 103 -4.45 -1.55 -20.66
CA GLU A 103 -5.44 -1.56 -19.56
C GLU A 103 -5.62 -2.97 -18.97
N ASN A 104 -5.72 -3.99 -19.82
CA ASN A 104 -5.85 -5.39 -19.42
C ASN A 104 -4.55 -6.02 -18.87
N LYS A 105 -3.48 -5.22 -18.74
CA LYS A 105 -2.23 -5.54 -18.03
C LYS A 105 -2.05 -4.72 -16.76
N ILE A 106 -3.07 -3.98 -16.35
CA ILE A 106 -3.12 -3.27 -15.07
C ILE A 106 -4.14 -3.99 -14.19
N LEU A 107 -3.67 -4.58 -13.09
CA LEU A 107 -4.48 -5.35 -12.15
C LEU A 107 -4.64 -4.61 -10.83
N ILE A 108 -5.85 -4.16 -10.51
CA ILE A 108 -6.21 -3.59 -9.22
C ILE A 108 -6.61 -4.71 -8.26
N TRP A 109 -5.97 -4.84 -7.11
CA TRP A 109 -6.25 -5.97 -6.24
C TRP A 109 -6.01 -5.71 -4.76
N ASP A 110 -6.66 -6.52 -3.94
CA ASP A 110 -6.43 -6.66 -2.51
C ASP A 110 -6.78 -8.09 -2.08
N CYS A 111 -6.78 -8.38 -0.78
CA CYS A 111 -7.03 -9.73 -0.29
C CYS A 111 -8.47 -10.20 -0.56
N TYR A 112 -9.50 -9.41 -0.24
CA TYR A 112 -10.90 -9.84 -0.39
C TYR A 112 -11.63 -9.10 -1.51
N GLU A 113 -12.12 -9.86 -2.48
CA GLU A 113 -12.94 -9.32 -3.56
C GLU A 113 -14.21 -8.63 -3.05
N LYS A 114 -14.84 -9.21 -2.02
CA LYS A 114 -16.02 -8.60 -1.37
C LYS A 114 -15.72 -7.23 -0.77
N ASN A 115 -14.50 -7.00 -0.28
CA ASN A 115 -14.11 -5.70 0.26
C ASN A 115 -13.84 -4.69 -0.86
N LEU A 116 -13.25 -5.14 -1.98
CA LEU A 116 -13.12 -4.33 -3.19
C LEU A 116 -14.50 -3.87 -3.67
N SER A 117 -15.46 -4.79 -3.85
CA SER A 117 -16.82 -4.44 -4.29
C SER A 117 -17.51 -3.49 -3.31
N LYS A 118 -17.41 -3.74 -2.01
CA LYS A 118 -17.97 -2.84 -0.97
C LYS A 118 -17.33 -1.46 -0.95
N SER A 119 -16.08 -1.36 -1.38
CA SER A 119 -15.33 -0.11 -1.48
C SER A 119 -15.64 0.66 -2.76
N GLY A 120 -16.49 0.12 -3.64
CA GLY A 120 -16.90 0.77 -4.89
C GLY A 120 -16.02 0.47 -6.09
N TYR A 121 -15.20 -0.60 -6.04
CA TYR A 121 -14.46 -1.08 -7.22
C TYR A 121 -15.34 -1.97 -8.09
N ASP A 122 -15.20 -1.82 -9.41
CA ASP A 122 -15.83 -2.68 -10.41
C ASP A 122 -14.97 -3.93 -10.60
N ILE A 123 -15.46 -5.09 -10.13
CA ILE A 123 -14.77 -6.37 -10.29
C ILE A 123 -14.73 -6.75 -11.77
N ASN A 124 -13.53 -7.01 -12.27
CA ASN A 124 -13.30 -7.30 -13.68
C ASN A 124 -12.15 -8.31 -13.86
N ASP A 125 -12.42 -9.43 -14.52
CA ASP A 125 -11.42 -10.42 -14.96
C ASP A 125 -11.54 -10.75 -16.45
N ASN A 126 -12.12 -9.86 -17.24
CA ASN A 126 -12.27 -10.02 -18.69
C ASN A 126 -11.08 -9.41 -19.46
N GLU A 127 -11.10 -9.55 -20.80
CA GLU A 127 -10.00 -9.10 -21.67
C GLU A 127 -9.96 -7.59 -21.93
N PHE A 128 -10.95 -6.83 -21.46
CA PHE A 128 -11.15 -5.40 -21.73
C PHE A 128 -11.11 -4.55 -20.45
N GLY A 129 -10.46 -3.38 -20.54
CA GLY A 129 -10.34 -2.47 -19.40
C GLY A 129 -9.39 -2.96 -18.31
N TYR A 130 -9.38 -2.24 -17.18
CA TYR A 130 -8.56 -2.60 -16.03
C TYR A 130 -9.08 -3.86 -15.34
N LEU A 131 -8.18 -4.76 -14.98
CA LEU A 131 -8.54 -5.93 -14.18
C LEU A 131 -8.76 -5.50 -12.72
N CYS A 132 -9.72 -6.10 -12.05
CA CYS A 132 -9.93 -5.94 -10.62
C CYS A 132 -10.50 -7.19 -9.96
N PHE A 133 -9.71 -7.84 -9.09
CA PHE A 133 -10.17 -8.98 -8.31
C PHE A 133 -9.29 -9.20 -7.07
N GLY A 134 -9.78 -9.98 -6.11
CA GLY A 134 -9.07 -10.25 -4.86
C GLY A 134 -8.43 -11.63 -4.79
N THR A 135 -7.42 -11.78 -3.92
CA THR A 135 -6.80 -13.09 -3.61
C THR A 135 -7.83 -14.13 -3.18
N SER A 136 -8.90 -13.71 -2.49
CA SER A 136 -9.97 -14.58 -2.01
C SER A 136 -10.83 -15.19 -3.13
N ARG A 137 -10.68 -14.73 -4.38
CA ARG A 137 -11.40 -15.27 -5.53
C ARG A 137 -11.05 -16.74 -5.73
N TRP A 138 -12.02 -17.54 -6.14
CA TRP A 138 -11.79 -18.92 -6.55
C TRP A 138 -10.78 -18.94 -7.71
N GLY A 139 -9.74 -19.79 -7.59
CA GLY A 139 -8.66 -19.89 -8.59
C GLY A 139 -7.45 -18.98 -8.35
N ALA A 140 -7.56 -17.89 -7.58
CA ALA A 140 -6.41 -17.07 -7.18
C ALA A 140 -5.73 -17.68 -5.95
N GLY A 141 -6.24 -17.40 -4.74
CA GLY A 141 -5.76 -17.98 -3.48
C GLY A 141 -4.26 -17.80 -3.24
N TYR A 142 -3.69 -18.68 -2.42
CA TYR A 142 -2.29 -18.64 -2.01
C TYR A 142 -1.42 -19.68 -2.70
N ASP A 143 -0.18 -19.30 -3.01
CA ASP A 143 0.84 -20.15 -3.60
C ASP A 143 1.56 -20.98 -2.53
N GLU A 144 1.18 -22.26 -2.40
CA GLU A 144 1.82 -23.17 -1.46
C GLU A 144 3.28 -23.50 -1.79
N SER A 145 3.73 -23.23 -3.02
CA SER A 145 5.12 -23.46 -3.41
C SER A 145 6.04 -22.28 -3.09
N VAL A 146 5.45 -21.09 -2.88
CA VAL A 146 6.19 -19.85 -2.66
C VAL A 146 5.79 -19.24 -1.30
N LYS A 147 6.69 -19.39 -0.33
CA LYS A 147 6.46 -18.96 1.06
C LYS A 147 7.44 -17.86 1.50
N VAL A 148 6.96 -16.99 2.37
CA VAL A 148 7.77 -16.01 3.10
C VAL A 148 8.03 -16.51 4.51
N LYS A 149 9.30 -16.52 4.90
CA LYS A 149 9.73 -16.81 6.26
C LYS A 149 9.75 -15.53 7.07
N ILE A 150 9.17 -15.57 8.28
CA ILE A 150 9.20 -14.51 9.28
C ILE A 150 9.99 -15.05 10.48
N PRO A 151 11.33 -14.90 10.50
CA PRO A 151 12.20 -15.50 11.50
C PRO A 151 11.82 -15.14 12.94
N SER A 152 11.52 -13.87 13.21
CA SER A 152 11.21 -13.39 14.55
C SER A 152 9.97 -14.02 15.19
N ALA A 153 9.06 -14.54 14.37
CA ALA A 153 7.84 -15.22 14.81
C ALA A 153 7.85 -16.73 14.52
N ASN A 154 8.95 -17.26 13.98
CA ASN A 154 9.11 -18.66 13.56
C ASN A 154 7.94 -19.17 12.70
N ILE A 155 7.46 -18.33 11.78
CA ILE A 155 6.35 -18.65 10.86
C ILE A 155 6.85 -18.68 9.41
N ASN A 156 6.20 -19.52 8.61
CA ASN A 156 6.42 -19.60 7.17
C ASN A 156 5.05 -19.61 6.47
N LEU A 157 4.76 -18.56 5.73
CA LEU A 157 3.42 -18.29 5.19
C LEU A 157 3.44 -18.30 3.66
N PRO A 158 2.45 -18.92 2.99
CA PRO A 158 2.35 -18.80 1.54
C PRO A 158 2.01 -17.37 1.14
N LEU A 159 2.45 -16.98 -0.05
CA LEU A 159 2.15 -15.66 -0.63
C LEU A 159 0.95 -15.76 -1.58
N SER A 160 0.20 -14.66 -1.72
CA SER A 160 -0.90 -14.58 -2.69
C SER A 160 -0.42 -14.94 -4.10
N ARG A 161 -1.17 -15.79 -4.81
CA ARG A 161 -0.88 -16.09 -6.23
C ARG A 161 -0.92 -14.83 -7.07
N ILE A 162 -1.70 -13.82 -6.70
CA ILE A 162 -1.71 -12.55 -7.44
C ILE A 162 -0.31 -11.92 -7.44
N LEU A 163 0.36 -11.91 -6.28
CA LEU A 163 1.74 -11.45 -6.17
C LEU A 163 2.72 -12.37 -6.91
N THR A 164 2.59 -13.69 -6.77
CA THR A 164 3.63 -14.61 -7.26
C THR A 164 3.51 -14.92 -8.75
N GLN A 165 2.28 -15.00 -9.28
CA GLN A 165 1.97 -15.53 -10.62
C GLN A 165 1.22 -14.56 -11.54
N HIS A 166 0.41 -13.63 -11.01
CA HIS A 166 -0.38 -12.73 -11.87
C HIS A 166 0.29 -11.38 -12.14
N CYS A 167 1.15 -10.91 -11.24
CA CYS A 167 1.82 -9.62 -11.35
C CYS A 167 3.33 -9.79 -11.51
N ASP A 168 3.92 -9.06 -12.46
CA ASP A 168 5.37 -8.96 -12.65
C ASP A 168 5.92 -7.78 -11.83
N TYR A 169 5.13 -6.72 -11.74
CA TYR A 169 5.43 -5.53 -10.97
C TYR A 169 4.30 -5.15 -10.03
N ILE A 170 4.63 -4.46 -8.94
CA ILE A 170 3.68 -3.96 -7.96
C ILE A 170 3.86 -2.45 -7.75
N ILE A 171 2.74 -1.74 -7.85
CA ILE A 171 2.54 -0.42 -7.24
C ILE A 171 1.79 -0.64 -5.93
N ASN A 172 2.40 -0.25 -4.81
CA ASN A 172 1.78 -0.34 -3.50
C ASN A 172 0.95 0.93 -3.24
N ALA A 173 -0.38 0.81 -3.08
CA ALA A 173 -1.29 1.93 -2.92
C ALA A 173 -1.95 1.95 -1.53
N PRO A 174 -1.22 2.30 -0.46
CA PRO A 174 -1.75 2.35 0.90
C PRO A 174 -2.63 3.59 1.14
N VAL A 175 -3.21 3.69 2.35
CA VAL A 175 -4.08 4.80 2.77
C VAL A 175 -3.60 5.39 4.09
N LEU A 176 -3.73 6.72 4.22
CA LEU A 176 -3.30 7.48 5.41
C LEU A 176 -4.15 7.19 6.65
N LYS A 177 -3.77 6.17 7.43
CA LYS A 177 -4.45 5.83 8.68
C LYS A 177 -3.45 5.50 9.79
N ASN A 178 -3.78 5.93 11.00
CA ASN A 178 -3.20 5.34 12.19
C ASN A 178 -3.71 3.89 12.36
N ALA A 179 -3.02 3.13 13.18
CA ALA A 179 -3.35 1.77 13.60
C ALA A 179 -3.13 1.67 15.11
N THR A 180 -3.77 2.57 15.85
CA THR A 180 -3.70 2.62 17.31
C THR A 180 -5.09 2.40 17.92
N PRO A 181 -5.19 1.65 19.03
CA PRO A 181 -6.41 1.61 19.83
C PRO A 181 -6.79 3.04 20.25
N SER A 182 -8.05 3.42 20.05
CA SER A 182 -8.61 4.59 20.76
C SER A 182 -8.83 4.21 22.23
N LYS A 183 -8.96 5.20 23.12
CA LYS A 183 -9.36 4.97 24.53
C LYS A 183 -10.70 4.23 24.66
N GLU A 184 -11.51 4.24 23.61
CA GLU A 184 -12.84 3.63 23.52
C GLU A 184 -12.80 2.24 22.85
N SER A 185 -11.65 1.82 22.31
CA SER A 185 -11.49 0.54 21.62
C SER A 185 -10.95 -0.54 22.55
N SER A 186 -11.62 -1.69 22.58
CA SER A 186 -11.15 -2.91 23.25
C SER A 186 -10.07 -3.66 22.46
N LEU A 187 -9.79 -3.26 21.21
CA LEU A 187 -8.82 -3.91 20.34
C LEU A 187 -7.40 -3.43 20.72
N LYS A 188 -6.56 -4.33 21.24
CA LYS A 188 -5.18 -4.03 21.67
C LYS A 188 -4.11 -4.19 20.57
N ALA A 189 -4.50 -4.55 19.34
CA ALA A 189 -3.54 -4.75 18.25
C ALA A 189 -3.07 -3.39 17.72
N PHE A 190 -1.82 -3.04 18.05
CA PHE A 190 -1.18 -1.78 17.73
C PHE A 190 -0.17 -2.01 16.59
N ALA A 191 -0.17 -1.16 15.56
CA ALA A 191 0.87 -1.20 14.53
C ALA A 191 1.45 0.19 14.25
N GLY A 192 1.05 1.18 15.03
CA GLY A 192 1.35 2.58 14.78
C GLY A 192 0.49 3.14 13.63
N VAL A 193 0.77 2.74 12.39
CA VAL A 193 0.11 3.22 11.16
C VAL A 193 -0.17 2.07 10.18
N THR A 194 -1.06 2.28 9.20
CA THR A 194 -1.43 1.23 8.21
C THR A 194 -0.74 1.33 6.86
N LEU A 195 0.21 2.24 6.69
CA LEU A 195 0.74 2.77 5.43
C LEU A 195 1.41 1.71 4.51
N ALA A 196 2.47 2.05 3.79
CA ALA A 196 3.07 1.19 2.76
C ALA A 196 3.50 -0.16 3.31
N LEU A 197 4.20 -0.21 4.46
CA LEU A 197 4.70 -1.47 5.01
C LEU A 197 3.56 -2.39 5.45
N LYS A 198 2.49 -1.86 6.07
CA LYS A 198 1.39 -2.68 6.59
C LYS A 198 0.46 -3.15 5.49
N ASN A 199 0.41 -2.45 4.35
CA ASN A 199 -0.38 -2.89 3.20
C ASN A 199 0.07 -4.25 2.64
N ALA A 200 1.34 -4.63 2.88
CA ALA A 200 1.88 -5.95 2.56
C ALA A 200 1.19 -7.11 3.29
N TYR A 201 0.43 -6.85 4.35
CA TYR A 201 -0.37 -7.88 5.03
C TYR A 201 -1.44 -8.47 4.10
N GLY A 202 -1.81 -7.78 3.02
CA GLY A 202 -2.67 -8.35 1.97
C GLY A 202 -1.99 -9.40 1.09
N TYR A 203 -0.69 -9.65 1.25
CA TYR A 203 0.05 -10.69 0.52
C TYR A 203 0.06 -12.04 1.22
N ILE A 204 -0.26 -12.08 2.51
CA ILE A 204 -0.15 -13.27 3.36
C ILE A 204 -1.49 -13.57 4.03
N PRO A 205 -1.72 -14.84 4.42
CA PRO A 205 -3.00 -15.21 4.98
C PRO A 205 -3.06 -14.90 6.48
N LEU A 206 -3.67 -13.77 6.85
CA LEU A 206 -3.85 -13.30 8.24
C LEU A 206 -5.29 -13.36 8.74
N ASN A 207 -6.27 -13.01 7.92
CA ASN A 207 -7.68 -12.93 8.32
C ASN A 207 -8.62 -13.63 7.33
N ASP A 208 -8.07 -13.99 6.17
CA ASP A 208 -8.69 -14.32 4.89
C ASP A 208 -9.00 -15.80 4.70
N GLN A 209 -8.89 -16.52 5.79
CA GLN A 209 -8.92 -17.96 5.80
C GLN A 209 -10.27 -18.53 6.22
N PHE A 210 -11.36 -17.75 6.30
CA PHE A 210 -12.67 -18.33 6.63
C PHE A 210 -13.08 -19.47 5.69
N TRP A 211 -12.53 -19.54 4.47
CA TRP A 211 -12.86 -20.56 3.48
C TRP A 211 -11.70 -21.47 3.01
N GLN A 212 -10.44 -21.03 3.11
CA GLN A 212 -9.28 -21.82 2.61
C GLN A 212 -8.49 -22.56 3.71
N PHE A 213 -8.62 -22.21 4.99
CA PHE A 213 -7.85 -22.81 6.08
C PHE A 213 -8.64 -22.86 7.40
N LYS A 214 -8.14 -23.59 8.39
CA LYS A 214 -8.78 -23.71 9.71
C LYS A 214 -8.73 -22.36 10.45
N ILE A 215 -9.86 -21.89 10.97
CA ILE A 215 -10.02 -20.60 11.69
C ILE A 215 -8.94 -20.33 12.75
N PHE A 216 -8.45 -21.37 13.42
CA PHE A 216 -7.42 -21.27 14.44
C PHE A 216 -6.08 -20.78 13.87
N THR A 217 -5.70 -21.21 12.67
CA THR A 217 -4.42 -20.86 12.04
C THR A 217 -4.36 -19.38 11.66
N ALA A 218 -5.45 -18.79 11.17
CA ALA A 218 -5.49 -17.37 10.86
C ALA A 218 -5.38 -16.48 12.10
N MET A 219 -6.08 -16.84 13.19
CA MET A 219 -5.96 -16.11 14.44
C MET A 219 -4.54 -16.17 15.02
N GLU A 220 -3.87 -17.32 14.91
CA GLU A 220 -2.46 -17.50 15.32
C GLU A 220 -1.51 -16.65 14.47
N ASN A 221 -1.65 -16.69 13.15
CA ASN A 221 -0.85 -15.87 12.23
C ASN A 221 -1.04 -14.37 12.51
N MET A 222 -2.29 -13.92 12.67
CA MET A 222 -2.59 -12.54 12.98
C MET A 222 -1.96 -12.11 14.31
N LYS A 223 -2.07 -12.93 15.37
CA LYS A 223 -1.44 -12.66 16.67
C LYS A 223 0.08 -12.58 16.54
N ALA A 224 0.70 -13.52 15.85
CA ALA A 224 2.14 -13.58 15.66
C ALA A 224 2.66 -12.37 14.88
N MET A 225 2.00 -11.98 13.78
CA MET A 225 2.38 -10.85 12.94
C MET A 225 2.09 -9.48 13.58
N HIS A 226 1.24 -9.40 14.60
CA HIS A 226 0.98 -8.16 15.34
C HIS A 226 1.65 -8.13 16.73
N ALA A 227 2.46 -9.15 17.08
CA ALA A 227 3.26 -9.14 18.29
C ALA A 227 4.23 -7.93 18.29
N HIS A 228 4.53 -7.38 19.47
CA HIS A 228 5.47 -6.26 19.63
C HIS A 228 5.23 -5.09 18.67
N ASN A 229 3.96 -4.77 18.42
CA ASN A 229 3.55 -3.73 17.48
C ASN A 229 4.00 -3.98 16.04
N CYS A 230 3.99 -5.25 15.62
CA CYS A 230 4.46 -5.73 14.33
C CYS A 230 5.99 -5.64 14.13
N ASN A 231 6.78 -5.40 15.17
CA ASN A 231 8.25 -5.30 15.09
C ASN A 231 8.94 -6.59 15.57
N PRO A 232 9.80 -7.25 14.75
CA PRO A 232 10.24 -6.86 13.41
C PRO A 232 9.45 -7.50 12.26
N GLN A 233 8.34 -8.20 12.54
CA GLN A 233 7.61 -9.03 11.59
C GLN A 233 7.20 -8.30 10.30
N ILE A 234 6.77 -7.04 10.40
CA ILE A 234 6.38 -6.22 9.24
C ILE A 234 7.57 -5.88 8.34
N ALA A 235 8.74 -5.64 8.94
CA ALA A 235 9.97 -5.36 8.21
C ALA A 235 10.49 -6.65 7.54
N GLU A 236 10.47 -7.77 8.26
CA GLU A 236 10.84 -9.09 7.72
C GLU A 236 9.97 -9.48 6.52
N LEU A 237 8.65 -9.23 6.59
CA LEU A 237 7.74 -9.46 5.47
C LEU A 237 8.13 -8.64 4.24
N ASN A 238 8.30 -7.32 4.41
CA ASN A 238 8.64 -6.43 3.29
C ASN A 238 10.07 -6.66 2.75
N ALA A 239 10.97 -7.21 3.57
CA ALA A 239 12.32 -7.59 3.15
C ALA A 239 12.35 -8.86 2.28
N SER A 240 11.25 -9.62 2.19
CA SER A 240 11.13 -10.78 1.29
C SER A 240 11.55 -10.41 -0.13
N PRO A 241 12.50 -11.13 -0.77
CA PRO A 241 12.95 -10.82 -2.13
C PRO A 241 11.81 -10.83 -3.16
N ILE A 242 10.74 -11.59 -2.91
CA ILE A 242 9.58 -11.65 -3.79
C ILE A 242 8.77 -10.35 -3.72
N ILE A 243 8.60 -9.80 -2.51
CA ILE A 243 7.87 -8.55 -2.30
C ILE A 243 8.73 -7.35 -2.71
N SER A 244 9.98 -7.28 -2.22
CA SER A 244 10.86 -6.14 -2.42
C SER A 244 11.30 -5.96 -3.88
N ARG A 245 11.51 -7.05 -4.65
CA ARG A 245 11.88 -6.94 -6.07
C ARG A 245 10.71 -6.53 -6.96
N LYS A 246 9.49 -6.99 -6.66
CA LYS A 246 8.30 -6.68 -7.45
C LYS A 246 7.74 -5.29 -7.12
N THR A 247 7.84 -4.83 -5.88
CA THR A 247 7.36 -3.49 -5.48
C THR A 247 8.29 -2.41 -6.04
N LYS A 248 7.83 -1.66 -7.05
CA LYS A 248 8.64 -0.63 -7.72
C LYS A 248 8.44 0.75 -7.13
N ILE A 249 7.22 1.05 -6.69
CA ILE A 249 6.87 2.35 -6.12
C ILE A 249 5.68 2.21 -5.18
N SER A 250 5.64 3.07 -4.16
CA SER A 250 4.50 3.23 -3.27
C SER A 250 3.88 4.61 -3.45
N ILE A 251 2.55 4.65 -3.58
CA ILE A 251 1.76 5.84 -3.83
C ILE A 251 0.61 5.85 -2.82
N CYS A 252 0.79 6.55 -1.70
CA CYS A 252 -0.19 6.62 -0.63
C CYS A 252 -1.32 7.57 -0.99
N ASP A 253 -2.54 7.04 -0.95
CA ASP A 253 -3.76 7.84 -0.89
C ASP A 253 -3.86 8.52 0.48
N ALA A 254 -3.59 9.82 0.48
CA ALA A 254 -3.65 10.69 1.64
C ALA A 254 -4.67 11.81 1.40
N ILE A 255 -5.75 11.52 0.66
CA ILE A 255 -6.80 12.51 0.40
C ILE A 255 -7.66 12.68 1.65
N LEU A 256 -8.08 11.56 2.24
CA LEU A 256 -8.75 11.48 3.53
C LEU A 256 -7.95 10.57 4.47
N GLY A 257 -8.16 10.68 5.79
CA GLY A 257 -7.44 9.84 6.74
C GLY A 257 -8.16 9.50 8.05
N ILE A 258 -7.55 8.60 8.83
CA ILE A 258 -7.90 8.31 10.25
C ILE A 258 -6.69 8.56 11.17
N TYR A 259 -6.83 9.49 12.13
CA TYR A 259 -5.72 9.96 12.95
C TYR A 259 -5.78 9.36 14.35
N ASP A 260 -6.95 8.85 14.75
CA ASP A 260 -7.17 8.16 16.02
C ASP A 260 -8.11 6.97 15.88
N GLY A 261 -7.89 5.90 16.65
CA GLY A 261 -8.78 4.74 16.69
C GLY A 261 -8.84 3.84 15.44
N GLY A 262 -7.97 4.07 14.45
CA GLY A 262 -7.84 3.20 13.29
C GLY A 262 -7.40 1.76 13.63
N PRO A 263 -7.41 0.84 12.64
CA PRO A 263 -7.45 1.13 11.20
C PRO A 263 -8.86 1.17 10.57
N TYR A 264 -9.90 0.91 11.37
CA TYR A 264 -11.30 0.86 10.93
C TYR A 264 -12.06 2.16 11.28
N GLY A 265 -13.20 2.36 10.63
CA GLY A 265 -14.06 3.53 10.83
C GLY A 265 -14.03 4.51 9.64
N PRO A 266 -14.92 5.52 9.66
CA PRO A 266 -14.99 6.52 8.60
C PRO A 266 -13.80 7.49 8.65
N PRO A 267 -13.51 8.22 7.54
CA PRO A 267 -12.51 9.28 7.54
C PRO A 267 -12.83 10.36 8.58
N GLN A 268 -11.78 10.84 9.25
CA GLN A 268 -11.87 11.85 10.30
C GLN A 268 -11.42 13.25 9.84
N TRP A 269 -10.69 13.33 8.73
CA TRP A 269 -10.31 14.61 8.13
C TRP A 269 -9.97 14.49 6.64
N ILE A 270 -10.01 15.65 5.98
CA ILE A 270 -9.54 15.87 4.61
C ILE A 270 -8.11 16.40 4.69
N GLU A 271 -7.18 15.70 4.05
CA GLU A 271 -5.77 16.05 3.98
C GLU A 271 -5.37 16.55 2.58
N ASN A 272 -6.02 16.03 1.53
CA ASN A 272 -5.80 16.43 0.14
C ASN A 272 -4.34 16.31 -0.33
N LYS A 273 -3.67 15.22 0.08
CA LYS A 273 -2.30 14.90 -0.31
C LYS A 273 -2.18 13.55 -1.00
N ILE A 274 -1.08 13.37 -1.73
CA ILE A 274 -0.57 12.08 -2.20
C ILE A 274 0.90 12.01 -1.79
N ILE A 275 1.34 10.87 -1.26
CA ILE A 275 2.73 10.65 -0.87
C ILE A 275 3.31 9.57 -1.78
N ILE A 276 4.43 9.87 -2.46
CA ILE A 276 5.03 8.97 -3.44
C ILE A 276 6.50 8.73 -3.09
N SER A 277 6.93 7.48 -3.12
CA SER A 277 8.33 7.08 -2.90
C SER A 277 8.57 5.65 -3.40
N SER A 278 9.78 5.36 -3.87
CA SER A 278 10.25 3.98 -4.07
C SER A 278 10.70 3.30 -2.76
N ASP A 279 10.93 4.09 -1.71
CA ASP A 279 11.24 3.63 -0.36
C ASP A 279 9.99 3.69 0.53
N MET A 280 9.52 2.51 0.94
CA MET A 280 8.34 2.35 1.81
C MET A 280 8.55 2.92 3.22
N VAL A 281 9.76 2.84 3.77
CA VAL A 281 10.09 3.38 5.10
C VAL A 281 10.07 4.90 5.07
N ALA A 282 10.63 5.50 4.02
CA ALA A 282 10.59 6.94 3.82
C ALA A 282 9.15 7.46 3.65
N LEU A 283 8.32 6.75 2.87
CA LEU A 283 6.89 7.08 2.73
C LEU A 283 6.15 6.97 4.06
N ASP A 284 6.34 5.87 4.80
CA ASP A 284 5.69 5.65 6.08
C ASP A 284 6.10 6.70 7.12
N THR A 285 7.36 7.13 7.09
CA THR A 285 7.86 8.22 7.94
C THR A 285 7.13 9.54 7.63
N CYS A 286 6.97 9.89 6.35
CA CYS A 286 6.21 11.07 5.95
C CYS A 286 4.72 10.97 6.32
N GLY A 287 4.09 9.82 6.10
CA GLY A 287 2.68 9.62 6.47
C GLY A 287 2.46 9.63 7.99
N LEU A 288 3.37 9.04 8.77
CA LEU A 288 3.36 9.13 10.23
C LEU A 288 3.46 10.58 10.69
N ASN A 289 4.37 11.38 10.14
CA ASN A 289 4.51 12.78 10.49
C ASN A 289 3.23 13.59 10.21
N ILE A 290 2.52 13.31 9.12
CA ILE A 290 1.22 13.94 8.83
C ILE A 290 0.18 13.56 9.88
N ILE A 291 0.10 12.28 10.24
CA ILE A 291 -0.80 11.80 11.30
C ILE A 291 -0.46 12.43 12.65
N GLU A 292 0.82 12.49 13.01
CA GLU A 292 1.30 13.10 14.26
C GLU A 292 0.95 14.58 14.34
N GLN A 293 1.15 15.32 13.25
CA GLN A 293 0.73 16.72 13.17
C GLN A 293 -0.78 16.82 13.45
N LYS A 294 -1.60 15.94 12.86
CA LYS A 294 -3.05 15.97 13.09
C LYS A 294 -3.44 15.60 14.52
N ARG A 295 -2.78 14.60 15.11
CA ARG A 295 -2.99 14.19 16.51
C ARG A 295 -2.62 15.31 17.47
N LYS A 296 -1.51 16.01 17.23
CA LYS A 296 -1.09 17.19 18.01
C LYS A 296 -2.13 18.32 17.95
N GLU A 297 -2.66 18.63 16.76
CA GLU A 297 -3.77 19.61 16.62
C GLU A 297 -5.00 19.20 17.46
N LYS A 298 -5.26 17.90 17.56
CA LYS A 298 -6.36 17.32 18.33
C LYS A 298 -6.01 17.04 19.80
N LYS A 299 -4.82 17.46 20.26
CA LYS A 299 -4.33 17.26 21.63
C LYS A 299 -4.30 15.79 22.06
N LEU A 300 -4.01 14.90 21.12
CA LEU A 300 -3.80 13.48 21.37
C LEU A 300 -2.31 13.17 21.60
N SER A 301 -2.03 12.12 22.36
CA SER A 301 -0.67 11.60 22.51
C SER A 301 -0.13 11.09 21.17
N PRO A 302 1.19 11.08 20.97
CA PRO A 302 1.80 10.47 19.79
C PRO A 302 1.41 9.00 19.60
N VAL A 303 1.50 8.54 18.35
CA VAL A 303 1.45 7.14 17.95
C VAL A 303 2.71 6.39 18.37
N VAL A 304 3.86 7.05 18.37
CA VAL A 304 5.16 6.44 18.74
C VAL A 304 5.73 7.05 20.01
#